data_AF-A0A7S1STI1-F1
#
_entry.id   AF-A0A7S1STI1-F1
#
_cell.length_a   1.000
_cell.length_b   1.000
_cell.length_c   1.000
_cell.angle_alpha   90.00
_cell.angle_beta   90.00
_cell.angle_gamma   90.00
#
_symmetry.space_group_name_H-M   'P 1'
#
loop_
_entity.id
_entity.type
_entity.pdbx_description
1 polymer ?
#
loop_
_entity_poly.entity_id
_entity_poly.type
_entity_poly.pdbx_seq_one_letter_code
_entity_poly.pdbx_strand_id
1 'polypeptide(L)'
;MAGLEEPRMGTMRSSMKTNVLLAKSELGKPKPSTFADPNDKRIFGAPNIRDPEGARDVTMVWKEHAPNPDDKPGPDFRKMNRKAATMGLTSATDQHGHRAMNYETIKTGHAVKAKAPKVPSDTNVEHTYGIPSTHVPLEVYRVTGDPANVRNLIQNSYANDWINANMEKEAAARGSPKTKGGICLTRAAEGHAFGAHTKYIVPSDDGEPFKMTKFKGVPSKVSTRRT
;
A
#
# COMPACT_ATOMS: atom_id res chain seq x y z
N MET A 1 1.62 -18.96 93.97
CA MET A 1 0.95 -17.93 93.15
C MET A 1 0.50 -18.60 91.86
N ALA A 2 -0.81 -18.83 91.72
CA ALA A 2 -1.40 -19.54 90.60
C ALA A 2 -1.45 -18.63 89.37
N GLY A 3 -0.56 -18.84 88.40
CA GLY A 3 -0.68 -18.29 87.05
C GLY A 3 -1.64 -19.15 86.26
N LEU A 4 -2.94 -18.87 86.35
CA LEU A 4 -3.95 -19.44 85.45
C LEU A 4 -3.83 -18.72 84.10
N GLU A 5 -3.31 -19.40 83.09
CA GLU A 5 -3.43 -18.95 81.70
C GLU A 5 -4.89 -19.04 81.26
N GLU A 6 -5.58 -17.90 81.27
CA GLU A 6 -6.89 -17.79 80.64
C GLU A 6 -6.79 -18.07 79.14
N PRO A 7 -7.69 -18.88 78.55
CA PRO A 7 -7.76 -19.04 77.10
C PRO A 7 -8.21 -17.72 76.46
N ARG A 8 -7.25 -16.98 75.88
CA ARG A 8 -7.51 -15.68 75.22
C ARG A 8 -7.83 -15.89 73.75
N MET A 9 -9.10 -15.71 73.38
CA MET A 9 -9.59 -15.73 72.00
C MET A 9 -9.66 -14.31 71.44
N GLY A 10 -8.95 -14.01 70.33
CA GLY A 10 -9.07 -12.74 69.61
C GLY A 10 -7.77 -12.15 69.06
N THR A 11 -7.84 -10.92 68.53
CA THR A 11 -6.69 -10.18 67.98
C THR A 11 -5.91 -9.50 69.10
N MET A 12 -4.77 -10.07 69.49
CA MET A 12 -3.96 -9.61 70.63
C MET A 12 -3.06 -8.41 70.31
N ARG A 13 -2.70 -8.22 69.04
CA ARG A 13 -1.80 -7.15 68.57
C ARG A 13 -2.41 -6.44 67.37
N SER A 14 -2.27 -5.13 67.29
CA SER A 14 -2.74 -4.32 66.14
C SER A 14 -2.19 -4.83 64.80
N SER A 15 -0.95 -5.35 64.81
CA SER A 15 -0.30 -5.97 63.65
C SER A 15 -0.99 -7.24 63.14
N MET A 16 -1.83 -7.92 63.94
CA MET A 16 -2.59 -9.10 63.48
C MET A 16 -3.73 -8.74 62.53
N LYS A 17 -4.14 -7.46 62.46
CA LYS A 17 -5.17 -6.99 61.53
C LYS A 17 -4.63 -6.74 60.11
N THR A 18 -3.34 -6.46 59.99
CA THR A 18 -2.70 -6.05 58.73
C THR A 18 -1.69 -7.07 58.20
N ASN A 19 -1.16 -7.95 59.05
CA ASN A 19 -0.18 -8.95 58.64
C ASN A 19 -0.84 -10.24 58.13
N VAL A 20 -0.69 -10.50 56.83
CA VAL A 20 -1.21 -11.69 56.11
C VAL A 20 -0.81 -12.99 56.79
N LEU A 21 0.40 -13.08 57.33
CA LEU A 21 0.95 -14.32 57.92
C LEU A 21 0.33 -14.67 59.27
N LEU A 22 -0.23 -13.68 59.96
CA LEU A 22 -0.81 -13.83 61.30
C LEU A 22 -2.34 -13.99 61.26
N ALA A 23 -2.97 -13.75 60.12
CA ALA A 23 -4.41 -13.85 59.94
C ALA A 23 -4.86 -15.32 59.87
N LYS A 24 -5.59 -15.76 60.89
CA LYS A 24 -6.20 -17.10 60.93
C LYS A 24 -7.55 -17.08 60.20
N SER A 25 -7.85 -18.14 59.45
CA SER A 25 -9.17 -18.36 58.87
C SER A 25 -10.14 -18.92 59.90
N GLU A 26 -11.34 -18.37 59.96
CA GLU A 26 -12.45 -18.98 60.68
C GLU A 26 -13.06 -20.11 59.85
N LEU A 27 -13.57 -21.14 60.52
CA LEU A 27 -14.16 -22.30 59.83
C LEU A 27 -15.38 -21.86 59.01
N GLY A 28 -15.40 -22.18 57.72
CA GLY A 28 -16.51 -21.83 56.81
C GLY A 28 -16.51 -20.39 56.28
N LYS A 29 -15.49 -19.58 56.59
CA LYS A 29 -15.35 -18.22 56.04
C LYS A 29 -14.06 -18.09 55.21
N PRO A 30 -14.05 -17.23 54.18
CA PRO A 30 -12.81 -16.90 53.48
C PRO A 30 -11.82 -16.22 54.43
N LYS A 31 -10.52 -16.31 54.12
CA LYS A 31 -9.49 -15.59 54.88
C LYS A 31 -9.77 -14.08 54.83
N PRO A 32 -9.66 -13.37 55.97
CA PRO A 32 -9.94 -11.94 56.00
C PRO A 32 -8.91 -11.18 55.16
N SER A 33 -9.37 -10.15 54.45
CA SER A 33 -8.47 -9.24 53.72
C SER A 33 -7.61 -8.49 54.73
N THR A 34 -6.29 -8.58 54.57
CA THR A 34 -5.29 -7.90 55.39
C THR A 34 -4.70 -6.68 54.69
N PHE A 35 -5.11 -6.44 53.44
CA PHE A 35 -4.80 -5.21 52.73
C PHE A 35 -5.55 -4.06 53.38
N ALA A 36 -4.85 -2.95 53.61
CA ALA A 36 -5.45 -1.69 54.05
C ALA A 36 -6.23 -1.05 52.89
N ASP A 37 -7.27 -1.74 52.40
CA ASP A 37 -8.19 -1.17 51.43
C ASP A 37 -9.38 -0.57 52.21
N PRO A 38 -9.53 0.76 52.25
CA PRO A 38 -10.46 1.42 53.16
C PRO A 38 -11.93 1.35 52.73
N ASN A 39 -12.30 0.59 51.70
CA ASN A 39 -13.65 0.69 51.15
C ASN A 39 -14.21 -0.63 50.62
N ASP A 40 -15.23 -1.14 51.31
CA ASP A 40 -16.05 -2.30 50.94
C ASP A 40 -16.85 -2.09 49.63
N LYS A 41 -16.82 -0.86 49.11
CA LYS A 41 -17.49 -0.44 47.86
C LYS A 41 -16.57 -0.44 46.65
N ARG A 42 -15.30 -0.83 46.79
CA ARG A 42 -14.35 -0.87 45.67
C ARG A 42 -14.75 -1.97 44.69
N ILE A 43 -15.14 -1.58 43.49
CA ILE A 43 -15.37 -2.52 42.39
C ILE A 43 -14.00 -2.88 41.80
N PHE A 44 -13.68 -4.17 41.80
CA PHE A 44 -12.47 -4.68 41.16
C PHE A 44 -12.71 -4.92 39.66
N GLY A 45 -11.67 -4.69 38.85
CA GLY A 45 -11.71 -4.82 37.39
C GLY A 45 -11.58 -3.48 36.67
N ALA A 46 -11.30 -3.55 35.37
CA ALA A 46 -11.31 -2.36 34.51
C ALA A 46 -12.76 -2.02 34.14
N PRO A 47 -13.23 -0.78 34.29
CA PRO A 47 -14.55 -0.40 33.84
C PRO A 47 -14.63 -0.55 32.32
N ASN A 48 -15.72 -1.15 31.83
CA ASN A 48 -16.00 -1.15 30.40
C ASN A 48 -16.44 0.26 30.00
N ILE A 49 -15.52 1.04 29.44
CA ILE A 49 -15.80 2.37 28.91
C ILE A 49 -16.64 2.16 27.64
N ARG A 50 -17.94 2.41 27.74
CA ARG A 50 -18.82 2.41 26.57
C ARG A 50 -18.46 3.60 25.69
N ASP A 51 -18.35 3.34 24.39
CA ASP A 51 -18.23 4.42 23.42
C ASP A 51 -19.40 5.40 23.57
N PRO A 52 -19.15 6.71 23.44
CA PRO A 52 -20.20 7.72 23.54
C PRO A 52 -21.19 7.65 22.37
N GLU A 53 -20.81 6.99 21.27
CA GLU A 53 -21.64 6.79 20.09
C GLU A 53 -22.37 5.44 20.16
N GLY A 54 -23.70 5.46 20.12
CA GLY A 54 -24.51 4.26 20.09
C GLY A 54 -24.66 3.69 18.68
N ALA A 55 -25.01 2.40 18.55
CA ALA A 55 -25.26 1.76 17.26
C ALA A 55 -26.33 2.50 16.41
N ARG A 56 -27.30 3.14 17.06
CA ARG A 56 -28.29 4.01 16.41
C ARG A 56 -27.63 5.20 15.73
N ASP A 57 -26.70 5.86 16.40
CA ASP A 57 -26.04 7.06 15.89
C ASP A 57 -25.14 6.72 14.70
N VAL A 58 -24.45 5.56 14.77
CA VAL A 58 -23.60 5.06 13.68
C VAL A 58 -24.39 4.64 12.45
N THR A 59 -25.61 4.08 12.63
CA THR A 59 -26.40 3.54 11.51
C THR A 59 -27.35 4.55 10.87
N MET A 60 -27.90 5.49 11.66
CA MET A 60 -28.95 6.40 11.21
C MET A 60 -28.44 7.80 10.86
N VAL A 61 -27.24 8.17 11.33
CA VAL A 61 -26.67 9.49 11.05
C VAL A 61 -25.48 9.33 10.11
N TRP A 62 -25.68 9.71 8.85
CA TRP A 62 -24.57 9.81 7.91
C TRP A 62 -23.78 11.08 8.23
N LYS A 63 -22.80 10.96 9.14
CA LYS A 63 -21.92 12.06 9.50
C LYS A 63 -20.79 12.13 8.50
N GLU A 64 -20.68 13.26 7.80
CA GLU A 64 -19.52 13.52 6.95
C GLU A 64 -18.24 13.54 7.80
N HIS A 65 -17.16 12.98 7.27
CA HIS A 65 -15.86 13.01 7.93
C HIS A 65 -15.42 14.46 8.17
N ALA A 66 -15.33 14.85 9.44
CA ALA A 66 -14.73 16.10 9.85
C ALA A 66 -13.22 15.87 10.04
N PRO A 67 -12.36 16.36 9.12
CA PRO A 67 -10.93 16.23 9.31
C PRO A 67 -10.49 16.98 10.57
N ASN A 68 -9.53 16.39 11.30
CA ASN A 68 -8.97 17.01 12.49
C ASN A 68 -8.28 18.33 12.08
N PRO A 69 -8.67 19.49 12.64
CA PRO A 69 -8.08 20.78 12.29
C PRO A 69 -6.58 20.87 12.64
N ASP A 70 -6.11 20.07 13.59
CA ASP A 70 -4.72 20.03 14.02
C ASP A 70 -3.89 18.96 13.28
N ASP A 71 -4.47 18.29 12.28
CA ASP A 71 -3.76 17.24 11.56
C ASP A 71 -2.62 17.84 10.71
N LYS A 72 -1.42 17.32 10.92
CA LYS A 72 -0.20 17.83 10.31
C LYS A 72 0.02 17.11 8.98
N PRO A 73 0.54 17.81 7.95
CA PRO A 73 0.91 17.14 6.72
C PRO A 73 1.85 15.96 6.99
N GLY A 74 1.56 14.83 6.35
CA GLY A 74 2.36 13.62 6.50
C GLY A 74 3.83 13.80 6.09
N PRO A 75 4.68 12.83 6.43
CA PRO A 75 6.10 12.84 6.09
C PRO A 75 6.36 12.86 4.57
N ASP A 76 7.29 13.71 4.12
CA ASP A 76 7.75 13.76 2.74
C ASP A 76 8.93 12.80 2.52
N PHE A 77 8.60 11.53 2.28
CA PHE A 77 9.61 10.50 2.01
C PHE A 77 10.43 10.77 0.74
N ARG A 78 9.88 11.47 -0.25
CA ARG A 78 10.63 11.75 -1.50
C ARG A 78 11.76 12.71 -1.22
N LYS A 79 11.49 13.77 -0.46
CA LYS A 79 12.50 14.78 -0.11
C LYS A 79 13.54 14.22 0.85
N MET A 80 13.12 13.48 1.86
CA MET A 80 14.03 12.80 2.80
C MET A 80 14.94 11.81 2.08
N ASN A 81 14.40 10.98 1.19
CA ASN A 81 15.20 9.99 0.45
C ASN A 81 16.13 10.66 -0.56
N ARG A 82 15.71 11.75 -1.21
CA ARG A 82 16.58 12.54 -2.08
C ARG A 82 17.79 13.07 -1.31
N LYS A 83 17.59 13.63 -0.11
CA LYS A 83 18.69 14.10 0.75
C LYS A 83 19.60 12.97 1.20
N ALA A 84 19.02 11.85 1.62
CA ALA A 84 19.80 10.66 2.00
C ALA A 84 20.70 10.19 0.85
N ALA A 85 20.17 10.15 -0.38
CA ALA A 85 20.94 9.81 -1.56
C ALA A 85 22.05 10.83 -1.87
N THR A 86 21.80 12.14 -1.70
CA THR A 86 22.83 13.18 -1.83
C THR A 86 23.96 13.01 -0.80
N MET A 87 23.65 12.48 0.38
CA MET A 87 24.63 12.17 1.44
C MET A 87 25.30 10.80 1.26
N GLY A 88 25.00 10.06 0.18
CA GLY A 88 25.58 8.74 -0.10
C GLY A 88 24.92 7.57 0.65
N LEU A 89 23.81 7.80 1.34
CA LEU A 89 23.07 6.77 2.09
C LEU A 89 22.12 6.01 1.14
N THR A 90 22.65 4.95 0.52
CA THR A 90 21.92 4.14 -0.48
C THR A 90 21.28 2.88 0.08
N SER A 91 21.65 2.45 1.30
CA SER A 91 21.06 1.30 1.98
C SER A 91 19.72 1.64 2.64
N ALA A 92 18.81 0.66 2.70
CA ALA A 92 17.48 0.82 3.28
C ALA A 92 17.51 1.12 4.79
N THR A 93 18.43 0.50 5.53
CA THR A 93 18.65 0.76 6.97
C THR A 93 19.07 2.19 7.22
N ASP A 94 19.94 2.70 6.36
CA ASP A 94 20.55 4.02 6.48
C ASP A 94 19.54 5.10 6.11
N GLN A 95 18.73 4.86 5.08
CA GLN A 95 17.60 5.71 4.74
C GLN A 95 16.52 5.71 5.83
N HIS A 96 16.32 4.61 6.55
CA HIS A 96 15.42 4.57 7.70
C HIS A 96 15.95 5.41 8.86
N GLY A 97 17.22 5.23 9.24
CA GLY A 97 17.88 6.07 10.26
C GLY A 97 17.88 7.55 9.89
N HIS A 98 18.15 7.87 8.62
CA HIS A 98 18.11 9.24 8.12
C HIS A 98 16.71 9.86 8.21
N ARG A 99 15.64 9.09 7.94
CA ARG A 99 14.25 9.57 8.07
C ARG A 99 13.86 9.84 9.53
N ALA A 100 14.38 9.06 10.48
CA ALA A 100 14.14 9.28 11.91
C ALA A 100 14.81 10.56 12.41
N MET A 101 16.02 10.86 11.93
CA MET A 101 16.79 12.03 12.38
C MET A 101 16.43 13.32 11.63
N ASN A 102 16.04 13.21 10.35
CA ASN A 102 15.75 14.36 9.48
C ASN A 102 14.29 14.31 9.02
N TYR A 103 13.37 14.49 9.96
CA TYR A 103 11.94 14.47 9.67
C TYR A 103 11.52 15.71 8.89
N GLU A 104 10.99 15.50 7.68
CA GLU A 104 10.44 16.57 6.85
C GLU A 104 9.00 16.25 6.44
N THR A 105 8.15 17.27 6.45
CA THR A 105 6.74 17.15 6.09
C THR A 105 6.51 17.65 4.67
N ILE A 106 5.43 17.15 4.05
CA ILE A 106 4.99 17.64 2.75
C ILE A 106 4.50 19.09 2.91
N LYS A 107 4.94 20.00 2.04
CA LYS A 107 4.51 21.42 2.06
C LYS A 107 3.04 21.59 1.73
N THR A 108 2.52 20.71 0.87
CA THR A 108 1.15 20.71 0.37
C THR A 108 0.55 19.33 0.58
N GLY A 109 -0.09 19.14 1.72
CA GLY A 109 -0.86 17.96 2.07
C GLY A 109 -2.00 18.45 2.93
N HIS A 110 -3.13 18.72 2.29
CA HIS A 110 -4.31 19.20 2.99
C HIS A 110 -4.83 18.11 3.93
N ALA A 111 -4.48 18.20 5.20
CA ALA A 111 -5.36 17.75 6.28
C ALA A 111 -6.60 18.67 6.36
N VAL A 112 -6.42 19.95 5.98
CA VAL A 112 -7.46 20.98 5.98
C VAL A 112 -8.16 21.00 4.63
N LYS A 113 -9.45 20.64 4.61
CA LYS A 113 -10.41 20.71 3.50
C LYS A 113 -9.86 21.51 2.31
N ALA A 114 -9.33 20.82 1.30
CA ALA A 114 -9.24 21.45 -0.01
C ALA A 114 -10.65 21.97 -0.32
N LYS A 115 -10.79 23.26 -0.64
CA LYS A 115 -12.09 23.82 -1.00
C LYS A 115 -12.70 22.89 -2.04
N ALA A 116 -13.94 22.45 -1.80
CA ALA A 116 -14.63 21.59 -2.75
C ALA A 116 -14.46 22.22 -4.15
N PRO A 117 -14.01 21.44 -5.15
CA PRO A 117 -13.84 21.99 -6.48
C PRO A 117 -15.19 22.58 -6.90
N LYS A 118 -15.19 23.84 -7.33
CA LYS A 118 -16.42 24.49 -7.80
C LYS A 118 -16.96 23.66 -8.94
N VAL A 119 -18.15 23.11 -8.76
CA VAL A 119 -18.81 22.38 -9.82
C VAL A 119 -19.63 23.37 -10.65
N PRO A 120 -19.85 23.11 -11.95
CA PRO A 120 -20.57 24.07 -12.80
C PRO A 120 -22.00 24.37 -12.31
N SER A 121 -22.65 23.44 -11.61
CA SER A 121 -23.97 23.67 -11.00
C SER A 121 -23.96 24.72 -9.88
N ASP A 122 -22.82 24.97 -9.22
CA ASP A 122 -22.69 26.03 -8.22
C ASP A 122 -22.83 27.43 -8.85
N THR A 123 -22.48 27.56 -10.13
CA THR A 123 -22.50 28.83 -10.88
C THR A 123 -23.71 28.97 -11.79
N ASN A 124 -24.22 27.87 -12.35
CA ASN A 124 -25.37 27.87 -13.24
C ASN A 124 -26.36 26.79 -12.80
N VAL A 125 -27.50 27.22 -12.26
CA VAL A 125 -28.57 26.34 -11.75
C VAL A 125 -29.16 25.46 -12.86
N GLU A 126 -29.15 25.92 -14.11
CA GLU A 126 -29.64 25.17 -15.28
C GLU A 126 -28.60 24.18 -15.82
N HIS A 127 -27.43 24.04 -15.18
CA HIS A 127 -26.41 23.12 -15.64
C HIS A 127 -26.86 21.66 -15.43
N THR A 128 -27.17 20.98 -16.53
CA THR A 128 -27.44 19.54 -16.55
C THR A 128 -26.15 18.75 -16.72
N TYR A 129 -25.88 17.85 -15.78
CA TYR A 129 -24.78 16.89 -15.89
C TYR A 129 -25.11 15.77 -16.88
N GLY A 130 -24.10 15.32 -17.63
CA GLY A 130 -24.22 14.21 -18.56
C GLY A 130 -23.48 14.47 -19.87
N ILE A 131 -23.64 13.55 -20.82
CA ILE A 131 -23.12 13.69 -22.18
C ILE A 131 -24.30 14.08 -23.07
N PRO A 132 -24.28 15.25 -23.73
CA PRO A 132 -25.33 15.63 -24.65
C PRO A 132 -25.36 14.66 -25.83
N SER A 133 -26.56 14.26 -26.27
CA SER A 133 -26.74 13.37 -27.43
C SER A 133 -26.19 13.97 -28.73
N THR A 134 -26.07 15.29 -28.80
CA THR A 134 -25.56 16.02 -29.97
C THR A 134 -24.05 16.12 -30.02
N HIS A 135 -23.36 16.06 -28.87
CA HIS A 135 -21.91 16.18 -28.77
C HIS A 135 -21.35 14.95 -28.06
N VAL A 136 -21.29 13.86 -28.83
CA VAL A 136 -20.61 12.64 -28.39
C VAL A 136 -19.10 12.87 -28.44
N PRO A 137 -18.31 12.48 -27.42
CA PRO A 137 -16.86 12.65 -27.45
C PRO A 137 -16.19 11.67 -28.42
N LEU A 138 -15.03 12.06 -28.96
CA LEU A 138 -14.26 11.26 -29.93
C LEU A 138 -13.94 9.83 -29.46
N GLU A 139 -13.78 9.63 -28.15
CA GLU A 139 -13.53 8.31 -27.56
C GLU A 139 -14.70 7.35 -27.77
N VAL A 140 -15.93 7.85 -27.68
CA VAL A 140 -17.14 7.05 -27.91
C VAL A 140 -17.26 6.73 -29.41
N TYR A 141 -16.93 7.67 -30.31
CA TYR A 141 -16.87 7.38 -31.75
C TYR A 141 -15.83 6.30 -32.11
N ARG A 142 -14.69 6.24 -31.40
CA ARG A 142 -13.68 5.18 -31.63
C ARG A 142 -14.18 3.79 -31.26
N VAL A 143 -15.00 3.68 -30.23
CA VAL A 143 -15.52 2.38 -29.74
C VAL A 143 -16.76 1.96 -30.51
N THR A 144 -17.69 2.89 -30.72
CA THR A 144 -19.02 2.62 -31.27
C THR A 144 -19.13 2.86 -32.78
N GLY A 145 -18.16 3.57 -33.36
CA GLY A 145 -18.23 4.06 -34.74
C GLY A 145 -19.01 5.38 -34.86
N ASP A 146 -19.01 5.94 -36.07
CA ASP A 146 -19.82 7.11 -36.42
C ASP A 146 -21.30 6.70 -36.47
N PRO A 147 -22.23 7.40 -35.80
CA PRO A 147 -23.64 7.07 -35.81
C PRO A 147 -24.15 7.17 -37.25
N ALA A 148 -24.74 6.07 -37.72
CA ALA A 148 -25.24 6.01 -39.08
C ALA A 148 -26.34 7.06 -39.29
N ASN A 149 -26.05 8.06 -40.13
CA ASN A 149 -27.07 9.03 -40.51
C ASN A 149 -28.06 8.34 -41.46
N VAL A 150 -29.34 8.31 -41.08
CA VAL A 150 -30.41 7.67 -41.88
C VAL A 150 -30.45 8.22 -43.30
N ARG A 151 -30.12 9.51 -43.50
CA ARG A 151 -30.02 10.12 -44.83
C ARG A 151 -28.98 9.40 -45.71
N ASN A 152 -27.80 9.12 -45.16
CA ASN A 152 -26.70 8.46 -45.87
C ASN A 152 -27.05 7.01 -46.22
N LEU A 153 -27.78 6.34 -45.33
CA LEU A 153 -28.30 4.99 -45.59
C LEU A 153 -29.30 4.99 -46.75
N ILE A 154 -30.26 5.92 -46.76
CA ILE A 154 -31.26 6.03 -47.84
C ILE A 154 -30.59 6.37 -49.18
N GLN A 155 -29.57 7.23 -49.17
CA GLN A 155 -28.84 7.64 -50.37
C GLN A 155 -27.81 6.60 -50.84
N ASN A 156 -27.73 5.45 -50.17
CA ASN A 156 -26.79 4.38 -50.48
C ASN A 156 -25.31 4.85 -50.48
N SER A 157 -24.97 5.84 -49.66
CA SER A 157 -23.62 6.42 -49.66
C SER A 157 -22.57 5.41 -49.21
N TYR A 158 -22.90 4.56 -48.23
CA TYR A 158 -21.99 3.52 -47.71
C TYR A 158 -21.62 2.48 -48.77
N ALA A 159 -22.53 2.16 -49.69
CA ALA A 159 -22.22 1.27 -50.80
C ALA A 159 -21.27 1.93 -51.80
N ASN A 160 -21.47 3.23 -52.08
CA ASN A 160 -20.57 3.99 -52.94
C ASN A 160 -19.17 4.12 -52.33
N ASP A 161 -19.07 4.38 -51.02
CA ASP A 161 -17.80 4.44 -50.31
C ASP A 161 -17.06 3.09 -50.36
N TRP A 162 -17.78 1.98 -50.22
CA TRP A 162 -17.21 0.63 -50.35
C TRP A 162 -16.70 0.36 -51.78
N ILE A 163 -17.46 0.76 -52.80
CA ILE A 163 -17.04 0.63 -54.20
C ILE A 163 -15.76 1.43 -54.44
N ASN A 164 -15.72 2.69 -53.97
CA ASN A 164 -14.55 3.57 -54.11
C ASN A 164 -13.32 3.01 -53.40
N ALA A 165 -13.47 2.57 -52.13
CA ALA A 165 -12.37 1.99 -51.36
C ALA A 165 -11.81 0.71 -52.01
N ASN A 166 -12.67 -0.12 -52.61
CA ASN A 166 -12.21 -1.30 -53.35
C ASN A 166 -11.50 -0.92 -54.65
N MET A 167 -11.99 0.06 -55.40
CA MET A 167 -11.29 0.56 -56.59
C MET A 167 -9.90 1.11 -56.24
N GLU A 168 -9.78 1.87 -55.15
CA GLU A 168 -8.50 2.37 -54.65
C GLU A 168 -7.57 1.24 -54.22
N LYS A 169 -8.09 0.25 -53.50
CA LYS A 169 -7.32 -0.92 -53.05
C LYS A 169 -6.81 -1.74 -54.22
N GLU A 170 -7.61 -1.92 -55.26
CA GLU A 170 -7.17 -2.57 -56.50
C GLU A 170 -6.11 -1.75 -57.22
N ALA A 171 -6.27 -0.43 -57.31
CA ALA A 171 -5.28 0.45 -57.91
C ALA A 171 -3.94 0.39 -57.14
N ALA A 172 -3.98 0.44 -55.81
CA ALA A 172 -2.80 0.33 -54.95
C ALA A 172 -2.13 -1.07 -55.03
N ALA A 173 -2.93 -2.13 -55.15
CA ALA A 173 -2.41 -3.49 -55.29
C ALA A 173 -1.76 -3.76 -56.65
N ARG A 174 -2.19 -3.06 -57.71
CA ARG A 174 -1.53 -3.12 -59.03
C ARG A 174 -0.19 -2.36 -59.04
N GLY A 175 0.00 -1.40 -58.13
CA GLY A 175 1.21 -0.56 -58.04
C GLY A 175 2.30 -1.07 -57.10
N SER A 176 2.04 -2.02 -56.19
CA SER A 176 3.05 -2.52 -55.24
C SER A 176 3.35 -4.02 -55.42
N PRO A 177 4.64 -4.42 -55.55
CA PRO A 177 5.00 -5.83 -55.56
C PRO A 177 4.69 -6.42 -54.18
N LYS A 178 3.95 -7.54 -54.13
CA LYS A 178 3.62 -8.25 -52.89
C LYS A 178 4.90 -8.81 -52.24
N THR A 179 5.59 -8.02 -51.42
CA THR A 179 6.62 -8.53 -50.52
C THR A 179 5.91 -9.26 -49.38
N LYS A 180 6.10 -10.59 -49.29
CA LYS A 180 5.75 -11.34 -48.08
C LYS A 180 6.68 -10.83 -46.97
N GLY A 181 6.22 -9.84 -46.21
CA GLY A 181 6.97 -9.31 -45.08
C GLY A 181 7.25 -10.44 -44.09
N GLY A 182 8.53 -10.75 -43.88
CA GLY A 182 8.93 -11.59 -42.76
C GLY A 182 8.46 -10.96 -41.45
N ILE A 183 8.21 -11.79 -40.44
CA ILE A 183 7.79 -11.33 -39.11
C ILE A 183 8.87 -10.37 -38.59
N CYS A 184 8.48 -9.11 -38.33
CA CYS A 184 9.38 -8.14 -37.74
C CYS A 184 9.72 -8.60 -36.31
N LEU A 185 10.99 -8.88 -36.05
CA LEU A 185 11.44 -9.27 -34.72
C LEU A 185 11.36 -8.06 -33.79
N THR A 186 10.98 -8.30 -32.54
CA THR A 186 11.03 -7.26 -31.51
C THR A 186 12.47 -7.04 -31.05
N ARG A 187 12.79 -5.83 -30.57
CA ARG A 187 14.09 -5.52 -29.95
C ARG A 187 14.48 -6.48 -28.82
N ALA A 188 13.49 -7.00 -28.09
CA ALA A 188 13.71 -8.02 -27.07
C ALA A 188 14.16 -9.36 -27.68
N ALA A 189 13.52 -9.80 -28.76
CA ALA A 189 13.90 -11.02 -29.47
C ALA A 189 15.33 -10.92 -30.05
N GLU A 190 15.68 -9.77 -30.61
CA GLU A 190 17.05 -9.48 -31.09
C GLU A 190 18.07 -9.53 -29.95
N GLY A 191 17.77 -8.91 -28.81
CA GLY A 191 18.64 -8.93 -27.62
C GLY A 191 18.84 -10.32 -27.04
N HIS A 192 17.78 -11.14 -27.01
CA HIS A 192 17.89 -12.54 -26.57
C HIS A 192 18.70 -13.39 -27.55
N ALA A 193 18.51 -13.22 -28.86
CA ALA A 193 19.30 -13.90 -29.88
C ALA A 193 20.79 -13.54 -29.79
N PHE A 194 21.10 -12.25 -29.60
CA PHE A 194 22.47 -11.78 -29.41
C PHE A 194 23.10 -12.29 -28.10
N GLY A 195 22.35 -12.27 -27.00
CA GLY A 195 22.79 -12.79 -25.70
C GLY A 195 23.04 -14.31 -25.71
N ALA A 196 22.23 -15.06 -26.47
CA ALA A 196 22.44 -16.50 -26.65
C ALA A 196 23.69 -16.77 -27.49
N HIS A 197 23.90 -16.00 -28.56
CA HIS A 197 25.09 -16.14 -29.41
C HIS A 197 26.39 -15.89 -28.62
N THR A 198 26.42 -14.81 -27.84
CA THR A 198 27.61 -14.45 -27.05
C THR A 198 27.88 -15.40 -25.88
N LYS A 199 26.86 -16.02 -25.28
CA LYS A 199 27.06 -16.92 -24.14
C LYS A 199 27.34 -18.36 -24.53
N TYR A 200 26.72 -18.86 -25.59
CA TYR A 200 26.73 -20.30 -25.91
C TYR A 200 27.48 -20.64 -27.19
N ILE A 201 27.57 -19.71 -28.14
CA ILE A 201 28.16 -19.98 -29.46
C ILE A 201 29.62 -19.51 -29.51
N VAL A 202 29.97 -18.42 -28.83
CA VAL A 202 31.36 -17.94 -28.69
C VAL A 202 31.74 -17.97 -27.20
N PRO A 203 32.27 -19.09 -26.69
CA PRO A 203 32.84 -19.11 -25.34
C PRO A 203 33.99 -18.10 -25.27
N SER A 204 33.97 -17.20 -24.27
CA SER A 204 35.09 -16.30 -24.01
C SER A 204 36.28 -17.10 -23.48
N ASP A 205 37.40 -17.12 -24.20
CA ASP A 205 38.62 -17.85 -23.83
C ASP A 205 39.42 -17.17 -22.69
N ASP A 206 38.98 -16.00 -22.21
CA ASP A 206 39.75 -15.14 -21.29
C ASP A 206 39.42 -15.35 -19.80
N GLY A 207 38.58 -16.33 -19.47
CA GLY A 207 38.17 -16.60 -18.09
C GLY A 207 39.23 -17.38 -17.30
N GLU A 208 39.61 -16.90 -16.12
CA GLU A 208 40.35 -17.73 -15.16
C GLU A 208 39.58 -19.04 -14.91
N PRO A 209 40.24 -20.21 -14.99
CA PRO A 209 39.57 -21.48 -14.75
C PRO A 209 38.98 -21.48 -13.35
N PHE A 210 37.75 -21.98 -13.23
CA PHE A 210 37.05 -22.05 -11.96
C PHE A 210 37.92 -22.73 -10.90
N LYS A 211 38.23 -22.00 -9.84
CA LYS A 211 39.01 -22.48 -8.70
C LYS A 211 38.20 -22.31 -7.44
N MET A 212 38.03 -23.39 -6.69
CA MET A 212 37.35 -23.31 -5.40
C MET A 212 38.08 -22.32 -4.49
N THR A 213 37.33 -21.57 -3.68
CA THR A 213 37.85 -20.56 -2.74
C THR A 213 39.01 -21.07 -1.89
N LYS A 214 38.87 -22.29 -1.37
CA LYS A 214 39.91 -22.96 -0.55
C LYS A 214 41.22 -23.26 -1.27
N PHE A 215 41.22 -23.28 -2.60
CA PHE A 215 42.40 -23.61 -3.39
C PHE A 215 42.99 -22.43 -4.16
N LYS A 216 42.44 -21.21 -4.03
CA LYS A 216 42.93 -20.03 -4.77
C LYS A 216 44.45 -19.84 -4.67
N GLY A 217 45.05 -20.07 -3.50
CA GLY A 217 46.50 -19.95 -3.27
C GLY A 217 47.39 -21.12 -3.69
N VAL A 218 46.83 -22.24 -4.18
CA VAL A 218 47.65 -23.43 -4.54
C VAL A 218 48.06 -23.35 -6.02
N PRO A 219 49.35 -23.30 -6.37
CA PRO A 219 49.79 -23.21 -7.78
C PRO A 219 49.38 -24.48 -8.55
N SER A 220 48.82 -24.31 -9.75
CA SER A 220 48.46 -25.43 -10.63
C SER A 220 49.72 -26.06 -11.24
N LYS A 221 49.85 -27.38 -11.13
CA LYS A 221 50.99 -28.13 -11.69
C LYS A 221 50.79 -28.56 -13.15
N VAL A 222 49.63 -28.29 -13.73
CA VAL A 222 49.27 -28.71 -15.10
C VAL A 222 48.86 -27.48 -15.90
N SER A 223 49.42 -27.33 -17.11
CA SER A 223 49.01 -26.30 -18.06
C SER A 223 47.74 -26.74 -18.78
N THR A 224 46.64 -26.00 -18.62
CA THR A 224 45.33 -26.31 -19.22
C THR A 224 45.02 -25.47 -20.45
N ARG A 225 46.04 -24.92 -21.15
CA ARG A 225 45.81 -24.25 -22.44
C ARG A 225 45.29 -25.29 -23.44
N ARG A 226 44.07 -25.11 -23.93
CA ARG A 226 43.56 -25.84 -25.10
C ARG A 226 44.24 -25.24 -26.33
N THR A 227 44.96 -26.06 -27.09
CA THR A 227 45.39 -25.73 -28.46
C THR A 227 44.21 -25.83 -29.41
#